data_AF-A0A5C1YTD6-F1
#
_entry.id   AF-A0A5C1YTD6-F1
#
_cell.length_a   1.000
_cell.length_b   1.000
_cell.length_c   1.000
_cell.angle_alpha   90.00
_cell.angle_beta   90.00
_cell.angle_gamma   90.00
#
_symmetry.space_group_name_H-M   'P 1'
#
loop_
_entity.id
_entity.type
_entity.pdbx_description
1 polymer ?
#
loop_
_entity_poly.entity_id
_entity_poly.type
_entity_poly.pdbx_seq_one_letter_code
_entity_poly.pdbx_strand_id
1 'polypeptide(L)'
;MPRTRFLPDELRLSIVPSSTLVHGSGLRRERSSCDGFLYLVAPLEQAENFLLDGLPLNRRTPLMLTEHTGIPPWLAKLAEDRMDTPGTQDVVLRLRRIMVEDALEPEPDHSAEFASPCYLLCGC
;
A
#
# COMPACT_ATOMS: atom_id res chain seq x y z
N MET A 1 -23.30 -3.37 12.49
CA MET A 1 -22.61 -2.14 12.08
C MET A 1 -21.56 -2.54 11.05
N PRO A 2 -21.53 -1.91 9.86
CA PRO A 2 -20.48 -2.18 8.89
C PRO A 2 -19.11 -1.81 9.48
N ARG A 3 -18.07 -2.56 9.12
CA ARG A 3 -16.70 -2.31 9.55
C ARG A 3 -16.23 -0.98 8.94
N THR A 4 -15.68 -0.09 9.75
CA THR A 4 -15.23 1.25 9.29
C THR A 4 -13.71 1.38 9.21
N ARG A 5 -12.97 0.42 9.75
CA ARG A 5 -11.50 0.37 9.72
C ARG A 5 -10.95 -1.03 10.00
N PHE A 6 -9.70 -1.26 9.63
CA PHE A 6 -8.88 -2.38 10.09
C PHE A 6 -7.85 -1.88 11.09
N LEU A 7 -7.74 -2.52 12.24
CA LEU A 7 -6.73 -2.20 13.25
C LEU A 7 -5.35 -2.69 12.79
N PRO A 8 -4.27 -2.01 13.22
CA PRO A 8 -2.90 -2.37 12.83
C PRO A 8 -2.55 -3.83 13.14
N ASP A 9 -2.92 -4.32 14.32
CA ASP A 9 -2.66 -5.70 14.76
C ASP A 9 -3.38 -6.76 13.91
N GLU A 10 -4.58 -6.44 13.42
CA GLU A 10 -5.37 -7.35 12.59
C GLU A 10 -4.74 -7.57 11.23
N LEU A 11 -3.99 -6.57 10.73
CA LEU A 11 -3.35 -6.58 9.42
C LEU A 11 -1.88 -6.99 9.46
N ARG A 12 -1.30 -7.07 10.65
CA ARG A 12 0.15 -7.05 10.88
C ARG A 12 0.80 -5.90 10.11
N LEU A 13 0.18 -4.71 10.22
CA LEU A 13 0.60 -3.51 9.51
C LEU A 13 2.01 -3.12 9.99
N SER A 14 2.91 -2.87 9.04
CA SER A 14 4.29 -2.51 9.34
C SER A 14 4.85 -1.53 8.31
N ILE A 15 5.71 -0.61 8.74
CA ILE A 15 6.51 0.20 7.82
C ILE A 15 7.66 -0.64 7.29
N VAL A 16 7.88 -0.55 5.98
CA VAL A 16 9.04 -1.11 5.29
C VAL A 16 9.83 0.04 4.68
N PRO A 17 11.14 0.14 4.94
CA PRO A 17 11.98 1.13 4.29
C PRO A 17 11.96 0.93 2.77
N SER A 18 11.72 2.00 2.01
CA SER A 18 11.74 1.98 0.55
C SER A 18 13.07 1.44 0.00
N SER A 19 14.19 1.69 0.69
CA SER A 19 15.51 1.16 0.35
C SER A 19 15.58 -0.37 0.35
N THR A 20 14.82 -1.05 1.22
CA THR A 20 14.75 -2.52 1.30
C THR A 20 13.97 -3.12 0.12
N LEU A 21 13.05 -2.35 -0.46
CA LEU A 21 12.18 -2.76 -1.56
C LEU A 21 12.86 -2.53 -2.93
N VAL A 22 13.72 -1.51 -3.04
CA VAL A 22 14.43 -1.17 -4.28
C VAL A 22 15.69 -2.03 -4.50
N HIS A 23 16.38 -2.48 -3.43
CA HIS A 23 17.70 -3.13 -3.55
C HIS A 23 17.72 -4.67 -3.58
N GLY A 24 16.58 -5.35 -3.62
CA GLY A 24 16.50 -6.76 -4.04
C GLY A 24 17.54 -7.74 -3.48
N SER A 25 17.99 -7.58 -2.22
CA SER A 25 19.05 -8.45 -1.64
C SER A 25 18.64 -9.21 -0.38
N GLY A 26 17.34 -9.35 -0.14
CA GLY A 26 16.82 -10.21 0.94
C GLY A 26 15.68 -11.13 0.52
N LEU A 27 14.88 -10.73 -0.47
CA LEU A 27 13.85 -11.57 -1.06
C LEU A 27 14.44 -12.20 -2.31
N ARG A 28 14.88 -13.45 -2.14
CA ARG A 28 15.17 -14.41 -3.20
C ARG A 28 14.27 -14.13 -4.40
N ARG A 29 14.86 -14.02 -5.60
CA ARG A 29 14.18 -14.06 -6.91
C ARG A 29 13.10 -15.16 -6.92
N GLU A 30 11.91 -14.83 -6.45
CA GLU A 30 10.72 -15.60 -6.71
C GLU A 30 9.95 -14.76 -7.69
N ARG A 31 10.01 -15.17 -8.96
CA ARG A 31 9.07 -14.79 -10.01
C ARG A 31 7.66 -15.36 -9.71
N SER A 32 7.26 -15.33 -8.44
CA SER A 32 5.96 -15.70 -7.92
C SER A 32 5.32 -14.37 -7.54
N SER A 33 4.39 -13.91 -8.37
CA SER A 33 3.84 -12.55 -8.32
C SER A 33 3.05 -12.19 -7.05
N CYS A 34 2.94 -13.09 -6.08
CA CYS A 34 2.24 -12.84 -4.83
C CYS A 34 3.08 -13.34 -3.65
N ASP A 35 3.82 -12.46 -3.01
CA ASP A 35 4.42 -12.70 -1.69
C ASP A 35 3.36 -12.76 -0.56
N GLY A 36 2.08 -12.60 -0.92
CA GLY A 36 0.94 -12.60 -0.02
C GLY A 36 0.76 -11.29 0.73
N PHE A 37 1.47 -10.23 0.32
CA PHE A 37 1.36 -8.89 0.89
C PHE A 37 0.77 -7.91 -0.12
N LEU A 38 0.20 -6.85 0.43
CA LEU A 38 -0.15 -5.64 -0.27
C LEU A 38 0.56 -4.46 0.39
N TYR A 39 0.79 -3.43 -0.42
CA TYR A 39 1.61 -2.29 -0.06
C TYR A 39 0.85 -0.99 -0.31
N LEU A 40 1.01 -0.05 0.61
CA LEU A 40 0.47 1.31 0.55
C LEU A 40 1.64 2.29 0.64
N VAL A 41 1.73 3.21 -0.31
CA VAL A 41 2.68 4.32 -0.23
C VAL A 41 1.96 5.52 0.36
N ALA A 42 2.52 6.11 1.42
CA ALA A 42 1.92 7.25 2.11
C ALA A 42 3.01 8.18 2.69
N PRO A 43 2.69 9.47 2.90
CA PRO A 43 3.46 10.35 3.77
C PRO A 43 3.73 9.73 5.14
N LEU A 44 4.91 9.97 5.71
CA LEU A 44 5.31 9.44 7.03
C LEU A 44 4.25 9.73 8.11
N GLU A 45 3.79 10.97 8.23
CA GLU A 45 2.78 11.36 9.24
C GLU A 45 1.47 10.56 9.06
N GLN A 46 1.03 10.35 7.81
CA GLN A 46 -0.17 9.57 7.54
C GLN A 46 0.04 8.09 7.85
N ALA A 47 1.23 7.56 7.57
CA ALA A 47 1.58 6.18 7.89
C ALA A 47 1.64 5.93 9.41
N GLU A 48 2.16 6.89 10.18
CA GLU A 48 2.13 6.84 11.65
C GLU A 48 0.69 6.83 12.18
N ASN A 49 -0.18 7.67 11.62
CA ASN A 49 -1.61 7.64 11.95
C ASN A 49 -2.24 6.29 11.63
N PHE A 50 -1.91 5.67 10.49
CA PHE A 50 -2.41 4.33 10.16
C PHE A 50 -1.89 3.24 11.10
N LEU A 51 -0.66 3.36 11.60
CA LEU A 51 -0.10 2.44 12.59
C LEU A 51 -0.71 2.61 13.99
N LEU A 52 -1.30 3.77 14.30
CA LEU A 52 -1.96 4.03 15.59
C LEU A 52 -3.45 3.72 15.52
N ASP A 53 -4.14 4.25 14.50
CA ASP A 53 -5.60 4.27 14.40
C ASP A 53 -6.16 3.17 13.48
N GLY A 54 -5.31 2.55 12.67
CA GLY A 54 -5.67 1.56 11.66
C GLY A 54 -5.97 2.14 10.28
N LEU A 55 -6.21 1.25 9.31
CA LEU A 55 -6.57 1.63 7.94
C LEU A 55 -8.07 1.92 7.84
N PRO A 56 -8.49 3.13 7.44
CA PRO A 56 -9.89 3.46 7.24
C PRO A 56 -10.50 2.71 6.04
N LEU A 57 -11.76 2.33 6.17
CA LEU A 57 -12.58 1.82 5.08
C LEU A 57 -13.54 2.91 4.64
N ASN A 58 -13.22 3.56 3.52
CA ASN A 58 -14.00 4.68 3.00
C ASN A 58 -14.18 4.58 1.49
N ARG A 59 -15.41 4.32 1.04
CA ARG A 59 -15.75 4.23 -0.39
C ARG A 59 -15.61 5.53 -1.17
N ARG A 60 -15.66 6.69 -0.50
CA ARG A 60 -15.49 7.99 -1.16
C ARG A 60 -14.02 8.34 -1.37
N THR A 61 -13.15 7.78 -0.55
CA THR A 61 -11.70 8.01 -0.59
C THR A 61 -10.98 6.69 -0.29
N PRO A 62 -11.10 5.69 -1.19
CA PRO A 62 -10.53 4.37 -0.94
C PRO A 62 -9.01 4.45 -0.90
N LEU A 63 -8.39 3.61 -0.07
CA LEU A 63 -6.94 3.49 -0.07
C LEU A 63 -6.51 2.58 -1.20
N MET A 64 -5.65 3.07 -2.08
CA MET A 64 -5.04 2.22 -3.10
C MET A 64 -3.98 1.33 -2.44
N LEU A 65 -3.96 0.06 -2.83
CA LEU A 65 -2.99 -0.94 -2.41
C LEU A 65 -2.38 -1.56 -3.66
N THR A 66 -1.11 -1.93 -3.63
CA THR A 66 -0.45 -2.57 -4.77
C THR A 66 0.38 -3.77 -4.34
N GLU A 67 0.67 -4.65 -5.28
CA GLU A 67 1.71 -5.67 -5.11
C GLU A 67 3.11 -5.02 -5.11
N HIS A 68 4.13 -5.76 -4.67
CA HIS A 68 5.50 -5.25 -4.54
C HIS A 68 6.01 -4.53 -5.80
N THR A 69 5.63 -5.03 -6.99
CA THR A 69 6.03 -4.48 -8.30
C THR A 69 5.47 -3.10 -8.60
N GLY A 70 4.37 -2.68 -7.98
CA GLY A 70 3.78 -1.36 -8.18
C GLY A 70 4.40 -0.26 -7.31
N ILE A 71 5.23 -0.63 -6.32
CA ILE A 71 5.88 0.34 -5.42
C ILE A 71 6.83 1.28 -6.17
N PRO A 72 7.76 0.81 -7.03
CA PRO A 72 8.67 1.70 -7.74
C PRO A 72 7.97 2.74 -8.64
N PRO A 73 7.01 2.39 -9.53
CA PRO A 73 6.34 3.39 -10.35
C PRO A 73 5.47 4.34 -9.52
N TRP A 74 4.90 3.89 -8.39
CA TRP A 74 4.15 4.77 -7.51
C TRP A 74 5.06 5.81 -6.84
N LEU A 75 6.21 5.39 -6.30
CA LEU A 75 7.20 6.32 -5.73
C LEU A 75 7.73 7.30 -6.78
N ALA A 76 7.95 6.86 -8.02
CA ALA A 76 8.36 7.73 -9.11
C ALA A 76 7.29 8.80 -9.40
N LYS A 77 6.03 8.41 -9.49
CA LYS A 77 4.90 9.34 -9.68
C LYS A 77 4.80 10.37 -8.54
N LEU A 78 4.92 9.94 -7.28
CA LEU A 78 4.91 10.87 -6.15
C LEU A 78 6.09 11.85 -6.19
N ALA A 79 7.27 11.40 -6.65
CA ALA A 79 8.42 12.28 -6.81
C ALA A 79 8.20 13.32 -7.93
N GLU A 80 7.53 12.95 -9.02
CA GLU A 80 7.13 13.86 -10.10
C GLU A 80 6.11 14.90 -9.60
N ASP A 81 5.05 14.46 -8.92
CA ASP A 81 4.01 15.32 -8.36
C ASP A 81 4.55 16.30 -7.29
N ARG A 82 5.64 15.94 -6.60
CA ARG A 82 6.23 16.73 -5.50
C ARG A 82 7.40 17.61 -5.91
N MET A 83 7.72 17.70 -7.20
CA MET A 83 8.69 18.69 -7.71
C MET A 83 8.40 20.11 -7.20
N ASP A 84 7.13 20.41 -6.88
CA ASP A 84 6.67 21.71 -6.38
C ASP A 84 6.51 21.81 -4.83
N THR A 85 6.70 20.73 -4.06
CA THR A 85 6.54 20.75 -2.58
C THR A 85 7.56 19.85 -1.87
N PRO A 86 8.80 20.32 -1.66
CA PRO A 86 9.83 19.54 -0.98
C PRO A 86 9.55 19.45 0.53
N GLY A 87 9.67 18.24 1.10
CA GLY A 87 9.74 18.06 2.57
C GLY A 87 9.00 16.85 3.13
N THR A 88 8.09 16.23 2.39
CA THR A 88 7.34 15.07 2.89
C THR A 88 8.07 13.78 2.54
N GLN A 89 8.55 13.06 3.55
CA GLN A 89 9.14 11.73 3.37
C GLN A 89 8.04 10.69 3.14
N ASP A 90 8.12 9.96 2.02
CA ASP A 90 7.24 8.82 1.77
C ASP A 90 7.78 7.54 2.39
N VAL A 91 6.87 6.77 2.95
CA VAL A 91 7.13 5.44 3.48
C VAL A 91 6.18 4.43 2.85
N VAL A 92 6.58 3.16 2.93
CA VAL A 92 5.76 2.07 2.44
C VAL A 92 5.23 1.31 3.65
N LEU A 93 3.91 1.19 3.72
CA LEU A 93 3.23 0.28 4.63
C LEU A 93 3.01 -1.06 3.94
N ARG A 94 3.18 -2.15 4.68
CA ARG A 94 2.94 -3.52 4.23
C ARG A 94 1.90 -4.18 5.13
N LEU A 95 0.95 -4.87 4.52
CA LEU A 95 -0.08 -5.68 5.18
C LEU A 95 -0.28 -7.02 4.46
N ARG A 96 -0.85 -8.01 5.16
CA ARG A 96 -1.21 -9.30 4.54
C ARG A 96 -2.46 -9.18 3.69
N ARG A 97 -2.40 -9.63 2.43
CA ARG A 97 -3.53 -9.61 1.49
C ARG A 97 -4.76 -10.33 2.06
N ILE A 98 -4.57 -11.55 2.57
CA ILE A 98 -5.67 -12.39 3.10
C ILE A 98 -6.45 -11.74 4.24
N MET A 99 -5.87 -10.74 4.92
CA MET A 99 -6.52 -10.06 6.04
C MET A 99 -7.47 -8.93 5.59
N VAL A 100 -7.38 -8.51 4.32
CA VAL A 100 -8.21 -7.44 3.74
C VAL A 100 -9.01 -7.87 2.52
N GLU A 101 -8.87 -9.12 2.07
CA GLU A 101 -9.43 -9.61 0.81
C GLU A 101 -10.93 -9.33 0.66
N ASP A 102 -11.72 -9.58 1.71
CA ASP A 102 -13.17 -9.32 1.74
C ASP A 102 -13.56 -7.84 1.72
N ALA A 103 -12.60 -6.92 1.80
CA ALA A 103 -12.79 -5.47 1.79
C ALA A 103 -12.14 -4.78 0.58
N LEU A 104 -11.46 -5.55 -0.28
CA LEU A 104 -10.91 -5.08 -1.55
C LEU A 104 -11.98 -5.06 -2.62
N GLU A 105 -11.88 -4.11 -3.53
CA GLU A 105 -12.61 -4.21 -4.79
C GLU A 105 -12.12 -5.44 -5.60
N PRO A 106 -13.06 -6.20 -6.20
CA PRO A 106 -12.74 -7.47 -6.86
C PRO A 106 -11.95 -7.29 -8.15
N GLU A 107 -12.10 -6.15 -8.83
CA GLU A 107 -11.40 -5.84 -10.07
C GLU A 107 -10.23 -4.90 -9.76
N PRO A 108 -8.99 -5.26 -10.16
CA PRO A 108 -7.84 -4.41 -9.89
C PRO A 108 -7.88 -3.16 -10.79
N ASP A 109 -8.14 -2.01 -10.20
CA ASP A 109 -8.13 -0.71 -10.87
C ASP A 109 -6.71 -0.14 -10.94
N HIS A 110 -6.44 0.86 -11.79
CA HIS A 110 -5.14 1.54 -11.94
C HIS A 110 -3.94 0.64 -12.32
N SER A 111 -4.17 -0.62 -12.66
CA SER A 111 -3.10 -1.59 -12.91
C SER A 111 -2.18 -1.22 -14.09
N ALA A 112 -2.72 -0.51 -15.09
CA ALA A 112 -1.96 -0.01 -16.24
C ALA A 112 -1.01 1.14 -15.87
N GLU A 113 -1.38 1.93 -14.87
CA GLU A 113 -0.62 3.11 -14.43
C GLU A 113 0.62 2.71 -13.63
N PHE A 114 0.53 1.65 -12.84
CA PHE A 114 1.61 1.17 -11.98
C PHE A 114 2.24 -0.14 -12.46
N ALA A 115 1.89 -0.59 -13.68
CA ALA A 115 2.35 -1.85 -14.28
C ALA A 115 2.24 -3.07 -13.33
N SER A 116 1.25 -3.04 -12.43
CA SER A 116 1.09 -3.98 -11.32
C SER A 116 -0.36 -3.96 -10.85
N PRO A 117 -0.94 -5.08 -10.38
CA PRO A 117 -2.27 -5.07 -9.80
C PRO A 117 -2.38 -4.06 -8.66
N CYS A 118 -3.32 -3.13 -8.79
CA CYS A 118 -3.69 -2.18 -7.75
C CYS A 118 -5.14 -2.45 -7.32
N TYR A 119 -5.40 -2.39 -6.02
CA TYR A 119 -6.68 -2.74 -5.41
C TYR A 119 -7.14 -1.57 -4.56
N LEU A 120 -8.44 -1.29 -4.57
CA LEU A 120 -9.03 -0.27 -3.73
C LEU A 120 -9.56 -0.91 -2.44
N LEU A 121 -9.04 -0.47 -1.30
CA LEU A 121 -9.52 -0.84 0.02
C LEU A 121 -10.66 0.11 0.41
N CYS A 122 -11.89 -0.30 0.11
CA CYS A 122 -13.08 0.54 0.27
C CYS A 122 -14.10 0.00 1.29
N GLY A 123 -13.93 -1.24 1.77
CA GLY A 123 -14.85 -1.89 2.70
C GLY A 123 -16.21 -2.16 2.06
N CYS A 124 -16.19 -2.79 0.88
CA CYS A 124 -17.33 -3.13 0.04
C CYS A 124 -18.56 -3.66 0.78
#